data_AF-A0A9W3GK30-F1
#
_entry.id   AF-A0A9W3GK30-F1
#
_cell.length_a   1.000
_cell.length_b   1.000
_cell.length_c   1.000
_cell.angle_alpha   90.00
_cell.angle_beta   90.00
_cell.angle_gamma   90.00
#
_symmetry.space_group_name_H-M   'P 1'
#
loop_
_entity.id
_entity.type
_entity.pdbx_description
1 polymer ?
#
loop_
_entity_poly.entity_id
_entity_poly.type
_entity_poly.pdbx_seq_one_letter_code
_entity_poly.pdbx_strand_id
1 'polypeptide(L)'
;MDAGLSFIMANHGKVKENDIVFDPFVGTGGLLVASAHFGAYVYGTDIDYNTVHGLGKASRKNQKWRGPDENIRANLRQYGLEKYYLDVLVSDASKPSWRKGTFFDAIITDPPYGIRESTRRTGSQKEIPKGLEKCPESHVPVSLSYHLSDMFFDLLNFAAETLVLGGRLVYWLPVYTPEYTEEMVPWHPCLKLISNCEQKLSSHTSRRLITMEKVEEFENRDQYSHLLSDHFLPYQGHNSFREKYFSGVTKRIAKEEKSIQE
;
A
#
# COMPACT_ATOMS: atom_id res chain seq x y z
N MET A 1 4.68 10.23 1.74
CA MET A 1 3.79 10.93 0.79
C MET A 1 3.94 12.44 0.96
N ASP A 2 3.76 13.22 -0.10
CA ASP A 2 3.58 14.67 0.01
C ASP A 2 2.26 15.00 0.73
N ALA A 3 2.23 16.04 1.57
CA ALA A 3 1.06 16.35 2.38
C ALA A 3 -0.17 16.70 1.52
N GLY A 4 0.00 17.50 0.46
CA GLY A 4 -1.10 17.86 -0.44
C GLY A 4 -1.69 16.65 -1.15
N LEU A 5 -0.83 15.73 -1.59
CA LEU A 5 -1.29 14.47 -2.18
C LEU A 5 -2.07 13.60 -1.18
N SER A 6 -1.66 13.55 0.09
CA SER A 6 -2.41 12.82 1.12
C SER A 6 -3.84 13.37 1.29
N PHE A 7 -4.03 14.68 1.24
CA PHE A 7 -5.37 15.29 1.26
C PHE A 7 -6.18 14.98 0.01
N ILE A 8 -5.55 14.98 -1.17
CA ILE A 8 -6.22 14.58 -2.41
C ILE A 8 -6.70 13.12 -2.31
N MET A 9 -5.87 12.22 -1.78
CA MET A 9 -6.26 10.82 -1.59
C MET A 9 -7.44 10.66 -0.62
N ALA A 10 -7.44 11.40 0.50
CA ALA A 10 -8.58 11.44 1.42
C ALA A 10 -9.87 11.93 0.75
N ASN A 11 -9.78 12.94 -0.11
CA ASN A 11 -10.93 13.41 -0.91
C ASN A 11 -11.42 12.35 -1.91
N HIS A 12 -10.52 11.65 -2.59
CA HIS A 12 -10.88 10.54 -3.48
C HIS A 12 -11.62 9.43 -2.72
N GLY A 13 -11.21 9.17 -1.48
CA GLY A 13 -11.86 8.24 -0.55
C GLY A 13 -13.21 8.72 -0.03
N LYS A 14 -13.60 9.97 -0.30
CA LYS A 14 -14.80 10.63 0.25
C LYS A 14 -14.84 10.60 1.79
N VAL A 15 -13.67 10.70 2.42
CA VAL A 15 -13.54 10.66 3.87
C VAL A 15 -14.35 11.80 4.49
N LYS A 16 -15.20 11.45 5.46
CA LYS A 16 -16.02 12.38 6.26
C LYS A 16 -15.87 12.08 7.75
N GLU A 17 -16.51 12.94 8.55
CA GLU A 17 -16.49 12.80 10.01
C GLU A 17 -17.08 11.44 10.45
N ASN A 18 -16.42 10.81 11.42
CA ASN A 18 -16.74 9.50 11.99
C ASN A 18 -16.51 8.28 11.09
N ASP A 19 -15.99 8.45 9.88
CA ASP A 19 -15.55 7.30 9.07
C ASP A 19 -14.41 6.55 9.77
N ILE A 20 -14.32 5.24 9.53
CA ILE A 20 -13.15 4.43 9.88
C ILE A 20 -12.30 4.25 8.62
N VAL A 21 -11.13 4.87 8.62
CA VAL A 21 -10.17 4.82 7.51
C VAL A 21 -9.01 3.91 7.84
N PHE A 22 -8.68 3.02 6.91
CA PHE A 22 -7.61 2.04 7.07
C PHE A 22 -6.48 2.21 6.04
N ASP A 23 -5.24 2.10 6.50
CA ASP A 23 -4.04 2.04 5.65
C ASP A 23 -3.26 0.73 5.90
N PRO A 24 -3.32 -0.27 4.99
CA PRO A 24 -2.58 -1.53 5.13
C PRO A 24 -1.05 -1.40 5.01
N PHE A 25 -0.54 -0.26 4.54
CA PHE A 25 0.88 0.02 4.35
C PHE A 25 1.23 1.40 4.92
N VAL A 26 0.92 1.60 6.19
CA VAL A 26 0.86 2.92 6.85
C VAL A 26 2.18 3.69 6.85
N GLY A 27 3.33 3.01 6.85
CA GLY A 27 4.64 3.63 6.91
C GLY A 27 4.74 4.63 8.05
N THR A 28 5.04 5.90 7.75
CA THR A 28 5.13 6.97 8.77
C THR A 28 3.79 7.62 9.13
N GLY A 29 2.67 7.14 8.59
CA GLY A 29 1.32 7.59 8.97
C GLY A 29 0.85 8.90 8.34
N GLY A 30 1.47 9.36 7.25
CA GLY A 30 1.10 10.63 6.60
C GLY A 30 -0.34 10.62 6.04
N LEU A 31 -0.79 9.49 5.50
CA LEU A 31 -2.15 9.34 4.97
C LEU A 31 -3.20 9.35 6.09
N LEU A 32 -2.86 8.80 7.26
CA LEU A 32 -3.74 8.83 8.43
C LEU A 32 -3.94 10.26 8.93
N VAL A 33 -2.89 11.10 8.94
CA VAL A 33 -3.03 12.52 9.34
C VAL A 33 -4.03 13.26 8.44
N ALA A 34 -3.95 13.06 7.12
CA ALA A 34 -4.88 13.70 6.18
C ALA A 34 -6.33 13.21 6.36
N SER A 35 -6.52 11.92 6.64
CA SER A 35 -7.85 11.36 6.88
C SER A 35 -8.44 11.84 8.21
N ALA A 36 -7.63 11.84 9.28
CA ALA A 36 -8.02 12.34 10.59
C ALA A 36 -8.36 13.84 10.60
N HIS A 37 -7.74 14.63 9.71
CA HIS A 37 -8.10 16.04 9.54
C HIS A 37 -9.56 16.22 9.10
N PHE A 38 -10.13 15.28 8.34
CA PHE A 38 -11.56 15.28 7.98
C PHE A 38 -12.47 14.70 9.07
N GLY A 39 -11.93 14.41 10.26
CA GLY A 39 -12.68 13.89 11.40
C GLY A 39 -12.91 12.38 11.38
N ALA A 40 -12.17 11.65 10.53
CA ALA A 40 -12.24 10.20 10.49
C ALA A 40 -11.34 9.54 11.54
N TYR A 41 -11.80 8.44 12.10
CA TYR A 41 -11.00 7.56 12.94
C TYR A 41 -10.03 6.76 12.07
N VAL A 42 -8.77 6.72 12.47
CA VAL A 42 -7.70 6.18 11.62
C VAL A 42 -7.02 4.98 12.23
N TYR A 43 -6.80 3.99 11.39
CA TYR A 43 -6.15 2.74 11.74
C TYR A 43 -5.16 2.34 10.65
N GLY A 44 -4.06 1.67 10.99
CA GLY A 44 -3.14 1.19 9.98
C GLY A 44 -2.38 -0.07 10.37
N THR A 45 -1.70 -0.66 9.39
CA THR A 45 -0.75 -1.74 9.61
C THR A 45 0.54 -1.49 8.85
N ASP A 46 1.64 -1.99 9.40
CA ASP A 46 2.90 -2.14 8.66
C ASP A 46 3.58 -3.45 9.05
N ILE A 47 4.36 -4.02 8.14
CA ILE A 47 5.15 -5.22 8.42
C ILE A 47 6.43 -4.87 9.22
N ASP A 48 6.90 -3.62 9.13
CA ASP A 48 8.10 -3.18 9.83
C ASP A 48 7.80 -2.72 11.26
N TYR A 49 8.15 -3.59 12.21
CA TYR A 49 8.10 -3.33 13.65
C TYR A 49 8.74 -1.99 14.05
N ASN A 50 9.89 -1.65 13.47
CA ASN A 50 10.60 -0.43 13.82
C ASN A 50 9.84 0.80 13.35
N THR A 51 9.21 0.74 12.17
CA THR A 51 8.42 1.83 11.63
C THR A 51 7.17 2.09 12.48
N VAL A 52 6.44 1.03 12.86
CA VAL A 52 5.24 1.13 13.72
C VAL A 52 5.58 1.73 15.08
N HIS A 53 6.64 1.26 15.73
CA HIS A 53 7.03 1.72 17.06
C HIS A 53 7.96 2.95 17.07
N GLY A 54 8.25 3.54 15.91
CA GLY A 54 9.13 4.70 15.80
C GLY A 54 10.56 4.42 16.30
N LEU A 55 11.05 3.19 16.15
CA LEU A 55 12.38 2.76 16.56
C LEU A 55 13.38 2.89 15.40
N GLY A 56 14.67 2.99 15.72
CA GLY A 56 15.73 3.03 14.72
C GLY A 56 16.17 4.43 14.30
N LYS A 57 16.92 4.50 13.21
CA LYS A 57 17.39 5.77 12.64
C LYS A 57 16.30 6.43 11.83
N ALA A 58 16.18 7.75 11.92
CA ALA A 58 15.32 8.51 11.03
C ALA A 58 15.79 8.32 9.57
N SER A 59 14.84 8.21 8.62
CA SER A 59 15.14 8.11 7.18
C SER A 59 15.69 9.42 6.59
N ARG A 60 15.73 10.51 7.37
CA ARG A 60 16.22 11.81 6.96
C ARG A 60 17.75 11.82 6.89
N LYS A 61 18.28 12.44 5.83
CA LYS A 61 19.73 12.62 5.60
C LYS A 61 20.33 13.34 6.82
N ASN A 62 21.39 12.78 7.42
CA ASN A 62 22.12 13.28 8.59
C ASN A 62 21.42 13.22 9.96
N GLN A 63 20.44 12.33 10.20
CA GLN A 63 19.69 12.32 11.47
C GLN A 63 20.01 11.19 12.47
N LYS A 64 19.77 11.54 13.74
CA LYS A 64 19.94 10.78 14.99
C LYS A 64 18.96 9.59 15.06
N TRP A 65 19.13 8.75 16.09
CA TRP A 65 18.10 7.79 16.49
C TRP A 65 16.81 8.52 16.81
N ARG A 66 15.68 7.91 16.43
CA ARG A 66 14.35 8.45 16.67
C ARG A 66 14.11 8.71 18.15
N GLY A 67 13.49 9.85 18.46
CA GLY A 67 13.09 10.17 19.83
C GLY A 67 11.86 9.36 20.28
N PRO A 68 11.58 9.28 21.59
CA PRO A 68 10.40 8.57 22.10
C PRO A 68 9.06 9.09 21.54
N ASP A 69 9.02 10.37 21.13
CA ASP A 69 7.87 11.02 20.51
C ASP A 69 7.96 11.08 18.96
N GLU A 70 8.78 10.25 18.32
CA GLU A 70 8.90 10.19 16.84
C GLU A 70 8.17 8.96 16.26
N ASN A 71 6.88 8.87 16.57
CA ASN A 71 5.98 7.77 16.16
C ASN A 71 4.67 8.31 15.54
N ILE A 72 3.85 7.42 14.99
CA ILE A 72 2.63 7.79 14.26
C ILE A 72 1.62 8.52 15.16
N ARG A 73 1.43 8.05 16.41
CA ARG A 73 0.54 8.71 17.38
C ARG A 73 1.00 10.14 17.66
N ALA A 74 2.30 10.35 17.82
CA ALA A 74 2.88 11.67 18.03
C ALA A 74 2.67 12.61 16.84
N ASN A 75 2.71 12.09 15.60
CA ASN A 75 2.35 12.88 14.41
C ASN A 75 0.92 13.40 14.50
N LEU A 76 -0.06 12.56 14.87
CA LEU A 76 -1.45 13.02 15.05
C LEU A 76 -1.58 14.00 16.21
N ARG A 77 -0.90 13.77 17.33
CA ARG A 77 -0.88 14.69 18.47
C ARG A 77 -0.36 16.06 18.10
N GLN A 78 0.71 16.13 17.30
CA GLN A 78 1.29 17.40 16.84
C GLN A 78 0.27 18.27 16.09
N TYR A 79 -0.66 17.66 15.36
CA TYR A 79 -1.73 18.37 14.65
C TYR A 79 -3.04 18.49 15.45
N GLY A 80 -3.08 18.08 16.73
CA GLY A 80 -4.29 18.10 17.54
C GLY A 80 -5.34 17.04 17.14
N LEU A 81 -4.93 16.00 16.42
CA LEU A 81 -5.78 14.96 15.86
C LEU A 81 -5.72 13.62 16.62
N GLU A 82 -5.02 13.57 17.76
CA GLU A 82 -4.82 12.33 18.53
C GLU A 82 -6.13 11.64 18.92
N LYS A 83 -7.22 12.39 19.13
CA LYS A 83 -8.54 11.83 19.45
C LYS A 83 -9.12 10.90 18.37
N TYR A 84 -8.63 11.01 17.12
CA TYR A 84 -9.03 10.17 16.00
C TYR A 84 -8.12 8.96 15.80
N TYR A 85 -7.02 8.86 16.53
CA TYR A 85 -6.10 7.73 16.44
C TYR A 85 -6.73 6.51 17.11
N LEU A 86 -6.99 5.45 16.34
CA LEU A 86 -7.40 4.16 16.89
C LEU A 86 -6.16 3.35 17.28
N ASP A 87 -5.46 2.79 16.30
CA ASP A 87 -4.17 2.15 16.53
C ASP A 87 -3.40 1.91 15.23
N VAL A 88 -2.12 1.54 15.36
CA VAL A 88 -1.32 0.97 14.27
C VAL A 88 -0.69 -0.33 14.74
N LEU A 89 -0.93 -1.42 14.00
CA LEU A 89 -0.40 -2.73 14.33
C LEU A 89 0.76 -3.16 13.43
N VAL A 90 1.62 -4.01 13.99
CA VAL A 90 2.56 -4.79 13.20
C VAL A 90 1.81 -5.96 12.57
N SER A 91 1.62 -5.93 11.25
CA SER A 91 0.89 -6.96 10.52
C SER A 91 1.36 -7.04 9.07
N ASP A 92 1.21 -8.22 8.49
CA ASP A 92 1.53 -8.48 7.09
C ASP A 92 0.25 -8.39 6.25
N ALA A 93 0.24 -7.45 5.30
CA ALA A 93 -0.90 -7.23 4.41
C ALA A 93 -1.22 -8.45 3.52
N SER A 94 -0.25 -9.35 3.27
CA SER A 94 -0.50 -10.61 2.55
C SER A 94 -1.21 -11.68 3.38
N LYS A 95 -1.25 -11.50 4.71
CA LYS A 95 -1.92 -12.39 5.67
C LYS A 95 -2.73 -11.55 6.66
N PRO A 96 -3.80 -10.90 6.19
CA PRO A 96 -4.61 -10.03 7.03
C PRO A 96 -5.12 -10.78 8.25
N SER A 97 -4.76 -10.31 9.45
CA SER A 97 -5.19 -10.89 10.75
C SER A 97 -6.62 -10.49 11.15
N TRP A 98 -7.38 -9.97 10.20
CA TRP A 98 -8.69 -9.39 10.44
C TRP A 98 -9.76 -10.48 10.55
N ARG A 99 -10.76 -10.23 11.40
CA ARG A 99 -12.00 -11.02 11.33
C ARG A 99 -12.62 -10.78 9.96
N LYS A 100 -13.30 -11.78 9.41
CA LYS A 100 -14.07 -11.60 8.17
C LYS A 100 -15.26 -10.67 8.42
N GLY A 101 -15.55 -9.78 7.48
CA GLY A 101 -16.67 -8.84 7.54
C GLY A 101 -16.29 -7.45 7.04
N THR A 102 -17.27 -6.54 7.06
CA THR A 102 -17.12 -5.15 6.65
C THR A 102 -16.85 -4.25 7.86
N PHE A 103 -15.76 -3.47 7.82
CA PHE A 103 -15.31 -2.66 8.97
C PHE A 103 -14.93 -1.23 8.60
N PHE A 104 -14.58 -0.97 7.33
CA PHE A 104 -13.95 0.28 6.93
C PHE A 104 -14.81 1.05 5.94
N ASP A 105 -14.93 2.35 6.15
CA ASP A 105 -15.61 3.27 5.23
C ASP A 105 -14.72 3.60 4.03
N ALA A 106 -13.40 3.69 4.25
CA ALA A 106 -12.41 3.85 3.20
C ALA A 106 -11.09 3.16 3.51
N ILE A 107 -10.42 2.68 2.46
CA ILE A 107 -9.04 2.19 2.51
C ILE A 107 -8.19 3.11 1.65
N ILE A 108 -7.18 3.72 2.24
CA ILE A 108 -6.32 4.70 1.56
C ILE A 108 -4.87 4.33 1.81
N THR A 109 -4.11 4.06 0.75
CA THR A 109 -2.76 3.51 0.92
C THR A 109 -1.79 3.84 -0.21
N ASP A 110 -0.49 3.77 0.08
CA ASP A 110 0.60 3.88 -0.89
C ASP A 110 1.51 2.65 -0.75
N PRO A 111 1.17 1.51 -1.41
CA PRO A 111 1.90 0.27 -1.23
C PRO A 111 3.37 0.40 -1.67
N PRO A 112 4.32 -0.33 -1.06
CA PRO A 112 5.72 -0.22 -1.43
C PRO A 112 5.97 -0.72 -2.87
N TYR A 113 6.66 0.08 -3.70
CA TYR A 113 6.93 -0.27 -5.10
C TYR A 113 8.16 -1.15 -5.30
N GLY A 114 8.87 -1.50 -4.22
CA GLY A 114 10.12 -2.24 -4.33
C GLY A 114 11.27 -1.41 -4.88
N ILE A 115 11.26 -0.08 -4.77
CA ILE A 115 12.39 0.79 -5.19
C ILE A 115 13.16 1.30 -3.97
N ARG A 116 12.47 2.04 -3.10
CA ARG A 116 13.02 2.61 -1.87
C ARG A 116 12.75 1.68 -0.69
N GLU A 117 11.50 1.26 -0.54
CA GLU A 117 11.05 0.28 0.44
C GLU A 117 10.95 -1.11 -0.24
N SER A 118 11.45 -2.14 0.43
CA SER A 118 11.39 -3.51 -0.07
C SER A 118 9.99 -4.09 0.06
N THR A 119 9.47 -4.73 -1.00
CA THR A 119 8.22 -5.50 -0.94
C THR A 119 8.48 -6.83 -0.20
N ARG A 120 7.92 -6.96 1.00
CA ARG A 120 8.14 -8.11 1.88
C ARG A 120 6.82 -8.75 2.24
N ARG A 121 6.83 -10.08 2.32
CA ARG A 121 5.78 -10.88 2.96
C ARG A 121 6.42 -11.88 3.92
N THR A 122 5.69 -12.23 4.95
CA THR A 122 6.08 -13.20 5.95
C THR A 122 5.85 -14.60 5.40
N GLY A 123 6.89 -15.43 5.39
CA GLY A 123 6.81 -16.81 4.90
C GLY A 123 7.70 -17.77 5.68
N SER A 124 7.65 -19.03 5.27
CA SER A 124 8.57 -20.08 5.70
C SER A 124 9.30 -20.59 4.46
N GLN A 125 10.61 -20.81 4.54
CA GLN A 125 11.39 -21.41 3.44
C GLN A 125 11.03 -22.89 3.22
N LYS A 126 10.30 -23.52 4.14
CA LYS A 126 9.78 -24.88 4.01
C LYS A 126 8.26 -24.83 4.06
N GLU A 127 7.58 -25.47 3.11
CA GLU A 127 6.17 -25.82 3.26
C GLU A 127 6.03 -26.60 4.57
N ILE A 128 5.45 -25.99 5.59
CA ILE A 128 5.11 -26.71 6.81
C ILE A 128 3.87 -27.53 6.45
N PRO A 129 3.93 -28.87 6.46
CA PRO A 129 2.75 -29.68 6.20
C PRO A 129 1.66 -29.27 7.19
N LYS A 130 0.45 -28.99 6.68
CA LYS A 130 -0.72 -28.68 7.52
C LYS A 130 -0.88 -29.77 8.58
N GLY A 131 -0.58 -29.46 9.85
CA GLY A 131 -0.72 -30.42 10.96
C GLY A 131 0.29 -30.35 12.12
N LEU A 132 1.37 -29.54 12.05
CA LEU A 132 2.25 -29.31 13.21
C LEU A 132 2.10 -27.87 13.74
N GLU A 133 1.09 -27.65 14.58
CA GLU A 133 0.76 -26.35 15.20
C GLU A 133 1.65 -25.94 16.39
N LYS A 134 2.96 -26.22 16.35
CA LYS A 134 3.88 -25.65 17.35
C LYS A 134 5.12 -25.09 16.66
N CYS A 135 4.99 -23.86 16.15
CA CYS A 135 6.15 -23.00 16.02
C CYS A 135 6.71 -22.75 17.43
N PRO A 136 8.01 -22.96 17.68
CA PRO A 136 8.62 -22.55 18.96
C PRO A 136 8.40 -21.04 19.16
N GLU A 137 8.24 -20.59 20.41
CA GLU A 137 8.01 -19.17 20.77
C GLU A 137 9.05 -18.20 20.19
N SER A 138 10.21 -18.70 19.78
CA SER A 138 11.31 -17.93 19.18
C SER A 138 11.35 -17.94 17.65
N HIS A 139 10.33 -18.48 16.95
CA HIS A 139 10.32 -18.51 15.50
C HIS A 139 10.06 -17.11 14.91
N VAL A 140 11.13 -16.46 14.44
CA VAL A 140 11.02 -15.28 13.59
C VAL A 140 10.77 -15.74 12.15
N PRO A 141 9.59 -15.44 11.57
CA PRO A 141 9.27 -15.90 10.24
C PRO A 141 10.11 -15.19 9.18
N VAL A 142 10.40 -15.87 8.07
CA VAL A 142 11.34 -15.41 7.06
C VAL A 142 10.66 -14.41 6.13
N SER A 143 11.30 -13.26 5.91
CA SER A 143 10.84 -12.30 4.90
C SER A 143 11.10 -12.84 3.50
N LEU A 144 10.04 -13.05 2.72
CA LEU A 144 10.08 -13.41 1.30
C LEU A 144 9.78 -12.19 0.41
N SER A 145 10.16 -12.29 -0.86
CA SER A 145 9.76 -11.31 -1.88
C SER A 145 8.24 -11.33 -2.04
N TYR A 146 7.63 -10.15 -1.98
CA TYR A 146 6.23 -9.95 -2.29
C TYR A 146 6.15 -9.33 -3.69
N HIS A 147 5.66 -10.11 -4.66
CA HIS A 147 5.50 -9.61 -6.02
C HIS A 147 4.44 -8.50 -6.04
N LEU A 148 4.67 -7.46 -6.85
CA LEU A 148 3.73 -6.34 -6.96
C LEU A 148 2.36 -6.86 -7.41
N SER A 149 2.33 -7.77 -8.38
CA SER A 149 1.08 -8.38 -8.83
C SER A 149 0.26 -8.97 -7.68
N ASP A 150 0.84 -9.90 -6.92
CA ASP A 150 0.22 -10.52 -5.75
C ASP A 150 -0.24 -9.47 -4.72
N MET A 151 0.58 -8.44 -4.47
CA MET A 151 0.27 -7.40 -3.50
C MET A 151 -1.00 -6.63 -3.82
N PHE A 152 -1.16 -6.21 -5.07
CA PHE A 152 -2.37 -5.50 -5.45
C PHE A 152 -3.58 -6.43 -5.53
N PHE A 153 -3.41 -7.71 -5.89
CA PHE A 153 -4.51 -8.68 -5.82
C PHE A 153 -4.98 -8.90 -4.38
N ASP A 154 -4.05 -9.08 -3.43
CA ASP A 154 -4.38 -9.21 -2.02
C ASP A 154 -5.04 -7.93 -1.49
N LEU A 155 -4.56 -6.75 -1.90
CA LEU A 155 -5.18 -5.47 -1.54
C LEU A 155 -6.62 -5.34 -2.06
N LEU A 156 -6.88 -5.72 -3.30
CA LEU A 156 -8.22 -5.67 -3.90
C LEU A 156 -9.17 -6.68 -3.23
N ASN A 157 -8.71 -7.91 -2.98
CA ASN A 157 -9.47 -8.91 -2.24
C ASN A 157 -9.79 -8.43 -0.81
N PHE A 158 -8.80 -7.88 -0.12
CA PHE A 158 -8.97 -7.32 1.21
C PHE A 158 -9.98 -6.18 1.22
N ALA A 159 -9.90 -5.27 0.24
CA ALA A 159 -10.84 -4.17 0.11
C ALA A 159 -12.26 -4.66 -0.20
N ALA A 160 -12.42 -5.66 -1.07
CA ALA A 160 -13.72 -6.25 -1.36
C ALA A 160 -14.35 -6.89 -0.11
N GLU A 161 -13.57 -7.62 0.69
CA GLU A 161 -14.05 -8.26 1.92
C GLU A 161 -14.36 -7.24 3.02
N THR A 162 -13.54 -6.20 3.19
CA THR A 162 -13.57 -5.34 4.39
C THR A 162 -14.19 -3.95 4.24
N LEU A 163 -14.32 -3.43 3.02
CA LEU A 163 -15.05 -2.18 2.80
C LEU A 163 -16.55 -2.35 2.99
N VAL A 164 -17.21 -1.32 3.50
CA VAL A 164 -18.67 -1.18 3.41
C VAL A 164 -19.09 -0.98 1.95
N LEU A 165 -20.34 -1.33 1.61
CA LEU A 165 -20.90 -0.99 0.30
C LEU A 165 -20.89 0.52 0.05
N GLY A 166 -20.44 0.94 -1.13
CA GLY A 166 -20.20 2.34 -1.48
C GLY A 166 -18.92 2.94 -0.89
N GLY A 167 -18.21 2.20 -0.02
CA GLY A 167 -16.89 2.56 0.48
C GLY A 167 -15.83 2.52 -0.62
N ARG A 168 -14.71 3.20 -0.41
CA ARG A 168 -13.70 3.41 -1.46
C ARG A 168 -12.32 2.89 -1.10
N LEU A 169 -11.70 2.23 -2.07
CA LEU A 169 -10.29 1.89 -2.09
C LEU A 169 -9.55 2.95 -2.91
N VAL A 170 -8.56 3.60 -2.31
CA VAL A 170 -7.70 4.59 -2.98
C VAL A 170 -6.24 4.17 -2.82
N TYR A 171 -5.55 3.95 -3.93
CA TYR A 171 -4.16 3.50 -3.89
C TYR A 171 -3.33 4.05 -5.05
N TRP A 172 -2.02 4.06 -4.86
CA TRP A 172 -1.08 4.34 -5.93
C TRP A 172 -0.61 3.06 -6.61
N LEU A 173 -0.72 3.04 -7.93
CA LEU A 173 -0.21 1.97 -8.79
C LEU A 173 1.05 2.46 -9.52
N PRO A 174 2.24 1.85 -9.30
CA PRO A 174 3.43 2.18 -10.07
C PRO A 174 3.33 1.65 -11.51
N VAL A 175 3.65 2.50 -12.50
CA VAL A 175 3.56 2.14 -13.92
C VAL A 175 4.82 2.55 -14.70
N TYR A 176 5.23 1.70 -15.64
CA TYR A 176 6.24 2.04 -16.64
C TYR A 176 5.53 2.65 -17.85
N THR A 177 5.69 3.96 -18.04
CA THR A 177 4.87 4.77 -18.95
C THR A 177 4.85 4.24 -20.40
N PRO A 178 5.97 3.77 -20.99
CA PRO A 178 5.98 3.29 -22.38
C PRO A 178 5.14 2.03 -22.64
N GLU A 179 4.85 1.24 -21.60
CA GLU A 179 4.11 -0.03 -21.73
C GLU A 179 2.73 0.03 -21.06
N TYR A 180 2.38 1.16 -20.45
CA TYR A 180 1.16 1.29 -19.68
C TYR A 180 -0.09 1.35 -20.57
N THR A 181 -1.05 0.47 -20.29
CA THR A 181 -2.42 0.54 -20.80
C THR A 181 -3.41 0.53 -19.63
N GLU A 182 -4.61 1.08 -19.82
CA GLU A 182 -5.63 1.11 -18.76
C GLU A 182 -6.08 -0.29 -18.33
N GLU A 183 -5.96 -1.29 -19.23
CA GLU A 183 -6.25 -2.70 -18.97
C GLU A 183 -5.31 -3.34 -17.93
N MET A 184 -4.17 -2.70 -17.66
CA MET A 184 -3.22 -3.12 -16.61
C MET A 184 -3.66 -2.72 -15.20
N VAL A 185 -4.74 -1.96 -15.03
CA VAL A 185 -5.27 -1.68 -13.69
C VAL A 185 -5.89 -2.97 -13.13
N PRO A 186 -5.46 -3.44 -11.94
CA PRO A 186 -6.04 -4.64 -11.32
C PRO A 186 -7.56 -4.56 -11.24
N TRP A 187 -8.22 -5.69 -11.46
CA TRP A 187 -9.68 -5.77 -11.47
C TRP A 187 -10.18 -6.75 -10.40
N HIS A 188 -11.35 -6.46 -9.83
CA HIS A 188 -12.07 -7.34 -8.90
C HIS A 188 -13.58 -7.16 -9.09
N PRO A 189 -14.41 -8.23 -9.08
CA PRO A 189 -15.85 -8.15 -9.37
C PRO A 189 -16.61 -7.19 -8.45
N CYS A 190 -16.32 -7.21 -7.15
CA CYS A 190 -16.98 -6.35 -6.17
C CYS A 190 -16.56 -4.87 -6.24
N LEU A 191 -15.54 -4.51 -7.04
CA LEU A 191 -14.95 -3.17 -7.06
C LEU A 191 -15.07 -2.54 -8.45
N LYS A 192 -15.66 -1.35 -8.50
CA LYS A 192 -15.79 -0.57 -9.73
C LYS A 192 -14.73 0.53 -9.78
N LEU A 193 -13.97 0.59 -10.88
CA LEU A 193 -13.04 1.70 -11.13
C LEU A 193 -13.82 3.02 -11.30
N ILE A 194 -13.49 4.02 -10.48
CA ILE A 194 -14.09 5.37 -10.50
C ILE A 194 -13.17 6.38 -11.16
N SER A 195 -11.87 6.34 -10.85
CA SER A 195 -10.90 7.28 -11.41
C SER A 195 -9.51 6.68 -11.51
N ASN A 196 -8.76 7.16 -12.49
CA ASN A 196 -7.38 6.79 -12.77
C ASN A 196 -6.58 8.04 -13.17
N CYS A 197 -5.83 8.63 -12.22
CA CYS A 197 -5.13 9.90 -12.43
C CYS A 197 -3.61 9.71 -12.48
N GLU A 198 -2.93 10.31 -13.45
CA GLU A 198 -1.46 10.20 -13.56
C GLU A 198 -0.71 11.21 -12.71
N GLN A 199 0.31 10.73 -12.00
CA GLN A 199 1.42 11.54 -11.53
C GLN A 199 2.73 11.06 -12.16
N LYS A 200 3.34 11.91 -12.99
CA LYS A 200 4.65 11.64 -13.59
C LYS A 200 5.74 11.78 -12.52
N LEU A 201 6.58 10.75 -12.38
CA LEU A 201 7.74 10.75 -11.48
C LEU A 201 9.04 11.01 -12.25
N SER A 202 9.14 10.45 -13.47
CA SER A 202 10.24 10.68 -14.40
C SER A 202 9.73 10.62 -15.85
N SER A 203 10.65 10.64 -16.82
CA SER A 203 10.31 10.50 -18.25
C SER A 203 9.75 9.14 -18.64
N HIS A 204 10.02 8.08 -17.88
CA HIS A 204 9.60 6.71 -18.22
C HIS A 204 8.81 6.05 -17.08
N THR A 205 8.64 6.73 -15.96
CA THR A 205 7.97 6.17 -14.78
C THR A 205 6.95 7.15 -14.25
N SER A 206 5.74 6.64 -14.07
CA SER A 206 4.63 7.36 -13.47
C SER A 206 4.05 6.50 -12.35
N ARG A 207 3.20 7.09 -11.54
CA ARG A 207 2.26 6.35 -10.71
C ARG A 207 0.84 6.82 -11.01
N ARG A 208 -0.12 5.91 -10.91
CA ARG A 208 -1.53 6.18 -11.15
C ARG A 208 -2.28 6.16 -9.82
N LEU A 209 -2.98 7.25 -9.50
CA LEU A 209 -3.90 7.30 -8.37
C LEU A 209 -5.18 6.60 -8.81
N ILE A 210 -5.39 5.40 -8.30
CA ILE A 210 -6.54 4.59 -8.61
C ILE A 210 -7.57 4.77 -7.49
N THR A 211 -8.82 4.97 -7.88
CA THR A 211 -9.96 4.97 -6.95
C THR A 211 -10.97 3.96 -7.42
N MET A 212 -11.32 3.04 -6.54
CA MET A 212 -12.35 2.03 -6.74
C MET A 212 -13.41 2.15 -5.67
N GLU A 213 -14.67 1.87 -6.03
CA GLU A 213 -15.81 1.88 -5.12
C GLU A 213 -16.38 0.46 -5.02
N LYS A 214 -16.67 0.01 -3.79
CA LYS A 214 -17.30 -1.29 -3.57
C LYS A 214 -18.76 -1.24 -3.99
N VAL A 215 -19.14 -2.06 -4.96
CA VAL A 215 -20.48 -2.08 -5.58
C VAL A 215 -21.28 -3.34 -5.28
N GLU A 216 -20.61 -4.42 -4.87
CA GLU A 216 -21.24 -5.71 -4.55
C GLU A 216 -20.65 -6.28 -3.26
N GLU A 217 -21.41 -7.18 -2.61
CA GLU A 217 -20.92 -7.91 -1.45
C GLU A 217 -19.93 -8.99 -1.85
N PHE A 218 -18.94 -9.23 -0.98
CA PHE A 218 -17.91 -10.22 -1.23
C PHE A 218 -18.40 -11.62 -0.90
N GLU A 219 -18.25 -12.55 -1.83
CA GLU A 219 -18.48 -13.97 -1.61
C GLU A 219 -17.16 -14.76 -1.68
N ASN A 220 -17.09 -15.90 -0.98
CA ASN A 220 -15.85 -16.70 -0.94
C ASN A 220 -15.35 -17.16 -2.33
N ARG A 221 -16.24 -17.22 -3.33
CA ARG A 221 -15.86 -17.54 -4.72
C ARG A 221 -15.03 -16.43 -5.38
N ASP A 222 -15.17 -15.20 -4.91
CA ASP A 222 -14.56 -14.02 -5.53
C ASP A 222 -13.06 -13.90 -5.22
N GLN A 223 -12.58 -14.59 -4.17
CA GLN A 223 -11.18 -14.60 -3.75
C GLN A 223 -10.20 -14.97 -4.87
N TYR A 224 -10.61 -15.87 -5.77
CA TYR A 224 -9.80 -16.36 -6.89
C TYR A 224 -10.28 -15.82 -8.26
N SER A 225 -11.20 -14.85 -8.27
CA SER A 225 -11.76 -14.26 -9.49
C SER A 225 -10.70 -13.68 -10.42
N HIS A 226 -9.63 -13.11 -9.85
CA HIS A 226 -8.51 -12.56 -10.60
C HIS A 226 -7.81 -13.62 -11.48
N LEU A 227 -7.70 -14.89 -11.05
CA LEU A 227 -7.07 -15.97 -11.81
C LEU A 227 -7.87 -16.37 -13.06
N LEU A 228 -9.17 -16.10 -13.05
CA LEU A 228 -10.08 -16.39 -14.15
C LEU A 228 -10.26 -15.20 -15.10
N SER A 229 -9.69 -14.04 -14.76
CA SER A 229 -9.83 -12.81 -15.53
C SER A 229 -8.75 -12.67 -16.61
N ASP A 230 -9.14 -12.18 -17.79
CA ASP A 230 -8.19 -11.83 -18.85
C ASP A 230 -7.24 -10.69 -18.43
N HIS A 231 -7.57 -9.95 -17.35
CA HIS A 231 -6.74 -8.90 -16.74
C HIS A 231 -5.52 -9.43 -15.96
N PHE A 232 -5.43 -10.74 -15.70
CA PHE A 232 -4.32 -11.31 -14.92
C PHE A 232 -2.97 -11.26 -15.66
N LEU A 233 -2.97 -11.62 -16.95
CA LEU A 233 -1.76 -11.73 -17.76
C LEU A 233 -1.08 -10.37 -18.01
N PRO A 234 -1.80 -9.29 -18.39
CA PRO A 234 -1.21 -7.96 -18.53
C PRO A 234 -0.55 -7.48 -17.22
N TYR A 235 -1.15 -7.81 -16.07
CA TYR A 235 -0.69 -7.28 -14.80
C TYR A 235 0.59 -7.95 -14.26
N GLN A 236 0.83 -9.23 -14.55
CA GLN A 236 2.09 -9.89 -14.17
C GLN A 236 3.33 -9.16 -14.70
N GLY A 237 3.22 -8.42 -15.82
CA GLY A 237 4.27 -7.57 -16.34
C GLY A 237 4.81 -6.54 -15.33
N HIS A 238 4.00 -6.13 -14.34
CA HIS A 238 4.40 -5.20 -13.28
C HIS A 238 5.47 -5.76 -12.34
N ASN A 239 5.68 -7.09 -12.29
CA ASN A 239 6.75 -7.67 -11.49
C ASN A 239 8.14 -7.22 -11.95
N SER A 240 8.28 -6.81 -13.22
CA SER A 240 9.50 -6.24 -13.79
C SER A 240 9.66 -4.73 -13.55
N PHE A 241 8.72 -4.07 -12.85
CA PHE A 241 8.73 -2.61 -12.68
C PHE A 241 10.02 -2.11 -12.04
N ARG A 242 10.53 -2.80 -11.01
CA ARG A 242 11.80 -2.43 -10.34
C ARG A 242 12.96 -2.42 -11.34
N GLU A 243 13.09 -3.47 -12.14
CA GLU A 243 14.16 -3.60 -13.14
C GLU A 243 14.05 -2.51 -14.23
N LYS A 244 12.83 -2.26 -14.72
CA LYS A 244 12.52 -1.20 -15.70
C LYS A 244 12.82 0.20 -15.14
N TYR A 245 12.48 0.45 -13.87
CA TYR A 245 12.80 1.71 -13.20
C TYR A 245 14.32 1.97 -13.18
N PHE A 246 15.12 0.99 -12.73
CA PHE A 246 16.57 1.16 -12.65
C PHE A 246 17.24 1.21 -14.02
N SER A 247 16.79 0.44 -15.00
CA SER A 247 17.33 0.51 -16.37
C SER A 247 17.08 1.87 -17.03
N GLY A 248 15.93 2.51 -16.78
CA GLY A 248 15.63 3.86 -17.23
C GLY A 248 16.53 4.92 -16.58
N VAL A 249 16.86 4.76 -15.30
CA VAL A 249 17.79 5.63 -14.58
C VAL A 249 19.21 5.49 -15.14
N THR A 250 19.71 4.27 -15.37
CA THR A 250 21.04 4.04 -15.96
C THR A 250 21.17 4.64 -17.35
N LYS A 251 20.15 4.48 -18.21
CA LYS A 251 20.13 5.11 -19.55
C LYS A 251 20.15 6.63 -19.49
N ARG A 252 19.53 7.24 -18.48
CA ARG A 252 19.55 8.69 -18.26
C ARG A 252 20.93 9.17 -17.84
N ILE A 253 21.55 8.52 -16.86
CA ILE A 253 22.91 8.86 -16.39
C ILE A 253 23.91 8.78 -17.55
N ALA A 254 23.86 7.71 -18.34
CA ALA A 254 24.72 7.55 -19.51
C ALA A 254 24.49 8.62 -20.60
N LYS A 255 23.28 9.19 -20.70
CA LYS A 255 22.97 10.28 -21.64
C LYS A 255 23.44 11.64 -21.11
N GLU A 256 23.30 11.88 -19.81
CA GLU A 256 23.80 13.10 -19.13
C GLU A 256 25.34 13.14 -19.15
N GLU A 257 26.03 12.02 -18.90
CA GLU A 257 27.50 11.92 -18.99
C GLU A 257 28.03 12.20 -20.41
N LYS A 258 27.33 11.71 -21.46
CA LYS A 258 27.69 12.01 -22.85
C LYS A 258 27.51 13.48 -23.21
N SER A 259 26.49 14.15 -22.66
CA SER A 259 26.25 15.58 -22.91
C SER A 259 27.21 16.53 -22.17
N ILE A 260 27.96 16.02 -21.19
CA ILE A 260 28.97 16.80 -20.43
C ILE A 260 30.36 16.67 -21.06
N GLN A 261 30.55 15.69 -21.96
CA GLN A 261 31.81 15.45 -22.69
C GLN A 261 31.86 16.11 -24.08
N GLU A 262 30.75 16.71 -24.54
CA GLU A 262 30.65 17.56 -25.74
C GLU A 262 30.64 19.04 -25.34
#